data_AF-X1AKM8-F1
#
_entry.id   AF-X1AKM8-F1
#
_cell.length_a   1.000
_cell.length_b   1.000
_cell.length_c   1.000
_cell.angle_alpha   90.00
_cell.angle_beta   90.00
_cell.angle_gamma   90.00
#
_symmetry.space_group_name_H-M   'P 1'
#
loop_
_entity.id
_entity.type
_entity.pdbx_description
1 polymer ?
#
loop_
_entity_poly.entity_id
_entity_poly.type
_entity_poly.pdbx_seq_one_letter_code
_entity_poly.pdbx_strand_id
1 'polypeptide(L)' 'VVDGNAKEFRDLSLENQKNFLLECLDKNHLYVNYSEIDDEDYEVSKEDKKLNREFYK' A
#
# COMPACT_ATOMS: atom_id res chain seq x y z
N VAL A 1 -14.06 -10.94 -13.98
CA VAL A 1 -13.00 -11.67 -14.70
C VAL A 1 -12.13 -12.28 -13.64
N VAL A 2 -12.08 -13.61 -13.50
CA VAL A 2 -11.13 -14.23 -12.57
C VAL A 2 -9.75 -13.99 -13.17
N ASP A 3 -8.98 -13.19 -12.44
CA ASP A 3 -7.71 -12.58 -12.81
C ASP A 3 -6.73 -13.59 -13.43
N GLY A 4 -6.12 -13.24 -14.57
CA GLY A 4 -5.16 -14.11 -15.28
C GLY A 4 -3.96 -14.51 -14.41
N ASN A 5 -3.64 -13.66 -13.43
CA ASN A 5 -2.56 -13.86 -12.48
C ASN A 5 -2.87 -14.90 -11.39
N ALA A 6 -4.14 -15.30 -11.22
CA ALA A 6 -4.53 -16.26 -10.19
C ALA A 6 -4.00 -17.68 -10.46
N LYS A 7 -3.77 -18.03 -11.74
CA LYS A 7 -3.07 -19.28 -12.10
C LYS A 7 -1.58 -19.18 -11.78
N GLU A 8 -0.94 -18.09 -12.19
CA GLU A 8 0.49 -17.84 -11.95
C GLU A 8 0.83 -17.84 -10.46
N PHE A 9 -0.03 -17.27 -9.61
CA PHE A 9 0.13 -17.32 -8.16
C PHE A 9 0.03 -18.74 -7.59
N ARG A 10 -0.91 -19.55 -8.09
CA ARG A 10 -1.08 -20.95 -7.64
C ARG A 10 0.09 -21.84 -8.04
N ASP A 11 0.78 -21.49 -9.13
CA ASP A 11 1.95 -22.22 -9.64
C ASP A 11 3.25 -21.84 -8.90
N LEU A 12 3.24 -20.80 -8.05
CA LEU A 12 4.36 -20.47 -7.18
C LEU A 12 4.56 -21.53 -6.08
N SER A 13 5.81 -21.68 -5.62
CA SER A 13 6.09 -22.44 -4.40
C SER A 13 5.39 -21.80 -3.19
N LEU A 14 5.11 -22.59 -2.15
CA LEU A 14 4.50 -22.08 -0.92
C LEU A 14 5.32 -20.94 -0.27
N GLU A 15 6.65 -21.00 -0.40
CA GLU A 15 7.55 -19.94 0.06
C GLU A 15 7.34 -18.65 -0.73
N ASN A 16 7.30 -18.73 -2.06
CA ASN A 16 7.09 -17.57 -2.92
C ASN A 16 5.68 -16.99 -2.79
N GLN A 17 4.67 -17.81 -2.55
CA GLN A 17 3.30 -17.34 -2.25
C GLN A 17 3.27 -16.51 -0.96
N LYS A 18 3.99 -16.94 0.08
CA LYS A 18 4.08 -16.20 1.35
C LYS A 18 4.83 -14.88 1.17
N ASN A 19 5.97 -14.89 0.46
CA ASN A 19 6.75 -13.69 0.18
C ASN A 19 5.95 -12.68 -0.63
N PHE A 20 5.25 -13.14 -1.69
CA PHE A 20 4.36 -12.28 -2.47
C PHE A 20 3.25 -11.66 -1.62
N LEU A 21 2.64 -12.43 -0.72
CA LEU A 21 1.61 -11.90 0.17
C LEU A 21 2.17 -10.85 1.14
N LEU A 22 3.37 -11.07 1.69
CA LEU A 22 4.05 -10.09 2.53
C LEU A 22 4.34 -8.79 1.77
N GLU A 23 4.84 -8.88 0.53
CA GLU A 23 5.05 -7.71 -0.32
C GLU A 23 3.75 -6.95 -0.64
N CYS A 24 2.64 -7.67 -0.84
CA CYS A 24 1.33 -7.05 -1.04
C CYS A 24 0.84 -6.33 0.22
N LEU A 25 1.08 -6.91 1.41
CA LEU A 25 0.71 -6.29 2.68
C LEU A 25 1.56 -5.04 2.96
N ASP A 26 2.87 -5.09 2.71
CA ASP A 26 3.76 -3.94 2.87
C ASP A 26 3.37 -2.78 1.95
N LYS A 27 2.98 -3.08 0.70
CA LYS A 27 2.49 -2.05 -0.24
C LYS A 27 1.18 -1.40 0.22
N ASN A 28 0.32 -2.12 0.94
CA ASN A 28 -0.90 -1.54 1.49
C ASN A 28 -0.63 -0.55 2.63
N HIS A 29 0.50 -0.69 3.35
CA HIS A 29 0.92 0.28 4.37
C HIS A 29 1.39 1.63 3.78
N LEU A 30 1.51 1.75 2.45
CA LEU A 30 1.85 3.02 1.80
C LEU A 30 0.64 3.96 1.66
N TYR A 31 -0.57 3.48 1.92
CA TYR A 31 -1.77 4.29 1.88
C TYR A 31 -2.11 4.85 3.27
N VAL A 32 -2.08 6.17 3.39
CA VAL A 32 -2.44 6.91 4.60
C VAL A 32 -3.73 7.66 4.34
N ASN A 33 -4.71 7.53 5.24
CA ASN A 33 -5.94 8.31 5.11
C ASN A 33 -5.64 9.80 5.31
N TYR A 34 -6.32 10.68 4.57
CA TYR A 34 -6.12 12.12 4.73
C TYR A 34 -6.45 12.61 6.16
N SER A 35 -7.38 11.99 6.88
CA SER A 35 -7.65 12.33 8.28
C SER A 35 -6.49 12.02 9.23
N GLU A 36 -5.61 11.09 8.83
CA GLU A 36 -4.47 10.60 9.60
C GLU A 36 -3.14 11.19 9.10
N ILE A 37 -3.18 12.14 8.14
CA ILE A 37 -1.98 12.70 7.51
C ILE A 37 -1.04 13.43 8.49
N ASP A 38 -1.54 13.80 9.67
CA ASP A 38 -0.78 14.44 10.73
C ASP A 38 -0.13 13.47 11.71
N ASP A 39 -0.53 12.19 11.69
CA ASP A 39 0.01 11.16 12.55
C ASP A 39 1.51 10.96 12.24
N GLU A 40 2.30 10.90 13.33
CA GLU A 40 3.76 10.80 13.26
C GLU A 40 4.21 9.41 12.81
N ASP A 41 3.40 8.38 13.05
CA ASP A 41 3.70 6.98 12.71
C ASP A 41 3.86 6.75 11.20
N TYR A 42 3.25 7.61 10.37
CA TYR A 42 3.33 7.51 8.90
C TYR A 42 4.45 8.35 8.29
N GLU A 43 5.17 9.16 9.08
CA GLU A 43 6.33 9.95 8.66
C GLU A 43 6.10 10.81 7.38
N VAL A 44 4.86 11.22 7.11
CA VAL A 44 4.51 11.98 5.89
C VAL A 44 5.24 13.33 5.87
N SER A 45 5.83 13.68 4.73
CA SER A 45 6.60 14.93 4.59
C SER A 45 5.73 16.18 4.78
N LYS A 46 6.34 17.28 5.22
CA LYS A 46 5.61 18.56 5.42
C LYS A 46 5.09 19.10 4.08
N GLU A 47 5.85 18.88 3.02
CA GLU A 47 5.53 19.26 1.66
C GLU A 47 4.28 18.50 1.18
N ASP A 48 4.22 17.19 1.40
CA ASP A 48 3.06 16.37 1.03
C ASP A 48 1.82 16.72 1.86
N LYS A 49 1.99 16.97 3.18
CA LYS A 49 0.91 17.47 4.04
C LYS A 49 0.33 18.78 3.49
N LYS A 50 1.20 19.71 3.08
CA LYS A 50 0.77 21.00 2.53
C LYS A 50 0.01 20.82 1.22
N LEU A 51 0.56 20.05 0.27
CA LEU A 51 -0.06 19.81 -1.03
C LEU A 51 -1.44 19.15 -0.91
N ASN A 52 -1.58 18.13 -0.06
CA ASN A 52 -2.86 17.47 0.15
C ASN A 52 -3.89 18.41 0.79
N ARG A 53 -3.48 19.27 1.73
CA ARG A 53 -4.36 20.28 2.34
C ARG A 53 -4.83 21.35 1.37
N GLU A 54 -4.00 21.71 0.40
CA GLU A 54 -4.39 22.63 -0.68
C GLU A 54 -5.34 21.96 -1.67
N PHE A 55 -5.18 20.66 -1.93
CA PHE A 55 -6.04 19.90 -2.84
C PHE A 55 -7.46 19.65 -2.31
N TYR A 56 -7.61 19.36 -1.01
CA TYR A 56 -8.90 19.07 -0.37
C TYR A 56 -9.60 20.29 0.26
N LYS A 57 -9.01 21.48 0.13
CA LYS A 57 -9.64 22.76 0.50
C LYS A 57 -10.65 23.20 -0.55
#